data_AF-A0A258ZIP5-F1
#
_entry.id   AF-A0A258ZIP5-F1
#
_cell.length_a   1.000
_cell.length_b   1.000
_cell.length_c   1.000
_cell.angle_alpha   90.00
_cell.angle_beta   90.00
_cell.angle_gamma   90.00
#
_symmetry.space_group_name_H-M   'P 1'
#
loop_
_entity.id
_entity.type
_entity.pdbx_description
1 polymer ?
#
loop_
_entity_poly.entity_id
_entity_poly.type
_entity_poly.pdbx_seq_one_letter_code
_entity_poly.pdbx_strand_id
1 'polypeptide(L)' 'MSSENKLALIIKLMIMDSIALTLIGLGIAKLQVNLDILPDNLRFPYSGWVFILAGMVLLVPTLNLIKKFIRK' A
#
# COMPACT_ATOMS: atom_id res chain seq x y z
N MET A 1 8.54 -17.18 -18.86
CA MET A 1 8.81 -15.82 -18.34
C MET A 1 10.31 -15.73 -18.09
N SER A 2 11.01 -14.91 -18.88
CA SER A 2 12.46 -14.67 -18.74
C SER A 2 12.79 -14.27 -17.28
N SER A 3 13.96 -14.65 -16.78
CA SER A 3 14.47 -14.26 -15.46
C SER A 3 14.45 -12.74 -15.27
N GLU A 4 14.71 -11.97 -16.32
CA GLU A 4 14.67 -10.50 -16.32
C GLU A 4 13.26 -9.96 -16.00
N ASN A 5 12.22 -10.58 -16.57
CA ASN A 5 10.83 -10.19 -16.31
C ASN A 5 10.38 -10.53 -14.88
N LYS A 6 10.95 -11.55 -14.25
CA LYS A 6 10.67 -11.89 -12.84
C LYS A 6 11.27 -10.84 -11.91
N LEU A 7 12.51 -10.44 -12.16
CA LEU A 7 13.22 -9.48 -11.32
C LEU A 7 12.59 -8.09 -11.42
N ALA A 8 12.23 -7.65 -12.63
CA ALA A 8 11.47 -6.42 -12.84
C ALA A 8 10.09 -6.42 -12.17
N LEU A 9 9.40 -7.57 -12.15
CA LEU A 9 8.12 -7.71 -11.45
C LEU A 9 8.28 -7.59 -9.93
N ILE A 10 9.30 -8.24 -9.35
CA ILE A 10 9.58 -8.18 -7.90
C ILE A 10 9.88 -6.74 -7.47
N ILE A 11 10.72 -6.02 -8.22
CA ILE A 11 11.04 -4.62 -7.91
C ILE A 11 9.78 -3.75 -7.94
N LYS A 12 8.92 -3.92 -8.95
CA LYS A 12 7.65 -3.16 -9.04
C LYS A 12 6.72 -3.44 -7.85
N LEU A 13 6.64 -4.70 -7.43
CA LEU A 13 5.86 -5.07 -6.24
C LEU A 13 6.44 -4.46 -4.97
N MET A 14 7.76 -4.48 -4.79
CA MET A 14 8.42 -3.84 -3.63
C MET A 14 8.17 -2.33 -3.56
N ILE A 15 8.21 -1.64 -4.70
CA ILE A 15 7.89 -0.20 -4.76
C ILE A 15 6.43 0.02 -4.36
N MET A 16 5.52 -0.78 -4.89
CA MET A 16 4.10 -0.70 -4.58
C MET A 16 3.82 -0.98 -3.09
N ASP A 17 4.49 -1.97 -2.49
CA ASP A 17 4.37 -2.28 -1.06
C ASP A 17 4.90 -1.13 -0.19
N SER A 18 5.97 -0.47 -0.62
CA SER A 18 6.50 0.70 0.08
C SER A 18 5.50 1.86 0.10
N ILE A 19 4.82 2.10 -1.04
CA ILE A 19 3.75 3.10 -1.14
C ILE A 19 2.56 2.69 -0.26
N ALA A 20 2.19 1.41 -0.28
CA ALA A 20 1.10 0.88 0.54
C ALA A 20 1.34 1.09 2.04
N LEU A 21 2.53 0.76 2.53
CA LEU A 21 2.92 0.96 3.92
C LEU A 21 2.92 2.44 4.31
N THR A 22 3.36 3.31 3.39
CA THR A 22 3.30 4.76 3.60
C THR A 22 1.86 5.22 3.79
N LEU A 23 0.93 4.81 2.91
CA LEU A 23 -0.49 5.16 3.03
C LEU A 23 -1.10 4.65 4.35
N ILE A 24 -0.80 3.42 4.74
CA ILE A 24 -1.25 2.87 6.02
C ILE A 24 -0.71 3.70 7.19
N GLY A 25 0.57 4.06 7.17
CA GLY A 25 1.20 4.91 8.17
C GLY A 25 0.54 6.29 8.28
N LEU A 26 0.29 6.95 7.14
CA LEU A 26 -0.43 8.24 7.10
C LEU A 26 -1.84 8.09 7.67
N GLY A 27 -2.54 7.02 7.33
CA GLY A 27 -3.88 6.76 7.84
C GLY A 27 -3.93 6.50 9.34
N ILE A 28 -2.97 5.73 9.87
CA ILE A 28 -2.82 5.51 11.32
C ILE A 28 -2.48 6.83 12.02
N ALA A 29 -1.54 7.62 11.49
CA ALA A 29 -1.17 8.91 12.06
C ALA A 29 -2.38 9.87 12.15
N LYS A 30 -3.24 9.86 11.11
CA LYS A 30 -4.48 10.62 11.11
C LYS A 30 -5.49 10.13 12.15
N LEU A 31 -5.61 8.82 12.37
CA LEU A 31 -6.56 8.27 13.36
C LEU A 31 -6.08 8.42 14.81
N GLN A 32 -4.78 8.22 15.07
CA GLN A 32 -4.22 8.19 16.43
C GLN A 32 -3.85 9.57 16.96
N VAL A 33 -3.28 10.43 16.10
CA VAL A 33 -2.70 11.72 16.52
C VAL A 33 -3.37 12.90 15.82
N ASN A 34 -4.45 12.65 15.05
CA ASN A 34 -5.14 13.62 14.21
C ASN A 34 -4.20 14.38 13.25
N LEU A 35 -3.07 13.78 12.89
CA LEU A 35 -2.07 14.39 12.03
C LEU A 35 -2.61 14.42 10.60
N ASP A 36 -3.07 15.60 10.16
CA ASP A 36 -3.55 15.82 8.80
C ASP A 36 -2.43 16.41 7.95
N ILE A 37 -1.93 15.58 7.03
CA ILE A 37 -0.81 15.91 6.14
C ILE A 37 -1.36 16.41 4.80
N LEU A 38 -2.69 16.30 4.62
CA LEU A 38 -3.42 16.81 3.47
C LEU A 38 -3.63 18.33 3.58
N PRO A 39 -3.42 19.08 2.48
CA PRO A 39 -3.82 20.48 2.40
C PRO A 39 -5.35 20.60 2.50
N ASP A 40 -5.86 21.75 2.95
CA ASP A 40 -7.26 21.94 3.34
C ASP A 40 -8.27 21.57 2.23
N ASN A 41 -7.90 21.77 0.97
CA ASN A 41 -8.71 21.44 -0.21
C ASN A 41 -8.84 19.93 -0.51
N LEU A 42 -7.93 19.11 0.03
CA LEU A 42 -7.93 17.66 -0.14
C LEU A 42 -8.34 16.92 1.15
N ARG A 43 -8.80 17.65 2.17
CA ARG A 43 -9.34 17.05 3.39
C ARG A 43 -10.76 16.54 3.14
N PHE A 44 -11.02 15.33 3.59
CA PHE A 44 -12.33 14.70 3.50
C PHE A 44 -12.60 13.88 4.77
N PRO A 45 -13.88 13.67 5.13
CA PRO A 45 -14.22 12.89 6.31
C PRO A 45 -13.69 11.46 6.20
N TYR A 46 -13.27 10.90 7.33
CA TYR A 46 -12.71 9.54 7.42
C TYR A 46 -11.44 9.29 6.60
N SER A 47 -10.68 10.33 6.25
CA SER A 47 -9.44 10.21 5.45
C SER A 47 -8.45 9.19 6.00
N GLY A 48 -8.31 9.08 7.32
CA GLY A 48 -7.46 8.09 7.96
C GLY A 48 -7.81 6.63 7.59
N TRP A 49 -9.10 6.28 7.64
CA TRP A 49 -9.58 4.96 7.24
C TRP A 49 -9.42 4.70 5.75
N VAL A 50 -9.66 5.71 4.92
CA VAL A 50 -9.50 5.61 3.47
C VAL A 50 -8.05 5.35 3.10
N PHE A 51 -7.08 6.00 3.75
CA PHE A 51 -5.66 5.75 3.52
C PHE A 51 -5.23 4.34 3.94
N ILE A 52 -5.71 3.85 5.08
CA ILE A 52 -5.45 2.46 5.50
C ILE A 52 -6.03 1.47 4.49
N LEU A 53 -7.28 1.65 4.07
CA LEU A 53 -7.92 0.79 3.07
C LEU A 53 -7.18 0.82 1.73
N ALA A 54 -6.81 2.01 1.24
CA ALA A 54 -6.06 2.15 0.00
C ALA A 54 -4.71 1.41 0.06
N GLY A 55 -3.98 1.54 1.16
CA GLY A 55 -2.74 0.79 1.36
C GLY A 55 -2.96 -0.72 1.46
N MET A 56 -3.99 -1.19 2.17
CA MET A 56 -4.31 -2.62 2.21
C MET A 56 -4.63 -3.21 0.84
N VAL A 57 -5.38 -2.48 -0.01
CA VAL A 57 -5.67 -2.91 -1.39
C VAL A 57 -4.40 -3.00 -2.23
N LEU A 58 -3.46 -2.06 -2.06
CA LEU A 58 -2.19 -2.07 -2.76
C LEU A 58 -1.29 -3.26 -2.41
N LEU A 59 -1.45 -3.88 -1.24
CA LEU A 59 -0.71 -5.10 -0.85
C LEU A 59 -1.27 -6.38 -1.49
N VAL A 60 -2.50 -6.35 -2.02
CA VAL A 60 -3.19 -7.54 -2.58
C VAL A 60 -2.39 -8.25 -3.67
N PRO A 61 -1.78 -7.57 -4.66
CA PRO A 61 -1.06 -8.26 -5.72
C PRO A 61 0.18 -9.00 -5.19
N THR A 62 0.89 -8.42 -4.22
CA THR A 62 2.04 -9.07 -3.56
C THR A 62 1.59 -10.30 -2.77
N LEU A 63 0.52 -10.18 -1.98
CA LEU A 63 -0.07 -11.29 -1.24
C LEU A 63 -0.52 -12.44 -2.16
N ASN A 64 -1.10 -12.10 -3.32
CA ASN A 64 -1.48 -13.10 -4.33
C ASN A 64 -0.26 -13.82 -4.92
N LEU A 65 0.85 -13.11 -5.15
CA LEU A 65 2.09 -13.72 -5.64
C LEU A 65 2.68 -14.67 -4.59
N ILE A 66 2.74 -14.25 -3.32
CA ILE A 66 3.20 -15.09 -2.20
C ILE A 66 2.31 -16.33 -2.07
N LYS A 67 0.99 -16.17 -2.10
CA LYS A 67 0.03 -17.30 -2.02
C LYS A 67 0.23 -18.30 -3.16
N LYS A 68 0.51 -17.81 -4.37
CA LYS A 68 0.81 -18.65 -5.54
C LYS A 68 2.14 -19.41 -5.39
N PHE A 69 3.10 -18.85 -4.65
CA PHE A 69 4.36 -19.50 -4.33
C PHE A 69 4.20 -20.58 -3.25
N ILE A 70 3.38 -20.34 -2.22
CA ILE A 70 3.15 -21.29 -1.11
C ILE A 70 2.31 -22.51 -1.55
N ARG A 71 1.35 -22.32 -2.48
CA ARG A 71 0.51 -23.40 -3.01
C ARG A 71 1.18 -24.27 -4.08
N LYS A 72 2.46 -24.02 -4.36
CA LYS A 72 3.23 -24.71 -5.40
C LYS A 72 4.26 -25.62 -4.76
#